data_AF-A0A1H2ALQ0-F1
#
_entry.id   AF-A0A1H2ALQ0-F1
#
_cell.length_a   1.000
_cell.length_b   1.000
_cell.length_c   1.000
_cell.angle_alpha   90.00
_cell.angle_beta   90.00
_cell.angle_gamma   90.00
#
_symmetry.space_group_name_H-M   'P 1'
#
loop_
_entity.id
_entity.type
_entity.pdbx_description
1 polymer ?
#
loop_
_entity_poly.entity_id
_entity_poly.type
_entity_poly.pdbx_seq_one_letter_code
_entity_poly.pdbx_strand_id
1 'polypeptide(L)'
;MPDRSGPHAQEATSDTLLDAVDPAQLPQENSSAFASAWVEPAGSYAAPGSDGDLWPTCWAEDDYVYTANGDGRGFSDDTFEDLVVNRIAGTPETGLTGERLAASAQVAAVWGDPKLFNRKPTGMVCVNGVLYLAVQDLRYGDDAFNDVPNASISRSDDHGRTWKITEQAMFTDYRFTTIMFADFGKDSEHAVPALGADDGRYVYAYGLDWNWRASFNGIVPDPIDLYLARVPDDAVQDRARWEFFVGLDDQDRPRWSSRITDKVPVLHEPMRRYPDPRPGKNGSDTIIAQGGVLYNAPLRRYLYSTWTAGGLEFFEAPQPWGPWRRFKYHNTGLGPWRRMADTEHTPKNAGYGTTMPSKYVNADGTKLWLQSNWWVGPVPEPDDNYNFNLRRVELTPYRPSRPSNSRSDDNLARSVDGVRSYQICAGSAHPHYANDGDREQHETSDDQMNKGIDFWGYLFPAQQRMNELIYVAGPADAAGGWFTAYAGGLRVQVRRDFIWHDVTGLTVTPDYPYAPSIENGTEYRFTFHDTHGDGIRLIGQPGGTDHYTSITELEVYYR
;
A
#
# COMPACT_ATOMS: atom_id res chain seq x y z
N MET A 1 43.06 -11.87 -39.88
CA MET A 1 44.19 -11.00 -39.50
C MET A 1 44.06 -9.69 -40.26
N PRO A 2 44.30 -8.51 -39.65
CA PRO A 2 45.16 -8.31 -38.49
C PRO A 2 44.45 -7.87 -37.21
N ASP A 3 45.21 -8.10 -36.14
CA ASP A 3 45.03 -7.92 -34.71
C ASP A 3 45.27 -6.47 -34.26
N ARG A 4 44.49 -5.99 -33.28
CA ARG A 4 44.92 -5.01 -32.27
C ARG A 4 44.17 -5.25 -30.94
N SER A 5 44.87 -5.93 -30.05
CA SER A 5 44.80 -5.92 -28.59
C SER A 5 44.19 -4.66 -27.92
N GLY A 6 43.35 -4.92 -26.91
CA GLY A 6 42.80 -4.00 -25.91
C GLY A 6 42.31 -4.82 -24.69
N PRO A 7 42.26 -4.24 -23.49
CA PRO A 7 43.09 -4.68 -22.36
C PRO A 7 42.48 -5.78 -21.48
N HIS A 8 43.40 -6.46 -20.78
CA HIS A 8 43.20 -7.45 -19.74
C HIS A 8 41.96 -7.23 -18.86
N ALA A 9 41.11 -8.26 -18.81
CA ALA A 9 40.17 -8.46 -17.73
C ALA A 9 40.97 -8.55 -16.41
N GLN A 10 40.90 -7.48 -15.61
CA GLN A 10 41.14 -7.62 -14.18
C GLN A 10 39.97 -8.41 -13.62
N GLU A 11 40.28 -9.58 -13.07
CA GLU A 11 39.40 -10.31 -12.16
C GLU A 11 38.88 -9.31 -11.12
N ALA A 12 37.59 -9.01 -11.20
CA ALA A 12 36.90 -8.32 -10.13
C ALA A 12 36.82 -9.31 -8.96
N THR A 13 37.78 -9.20 -8.03
CA THR A 13 37.65 -9.76 -6.69
C THR A 13 36.34 -9.22 -6.11
N SER A 14 35.39 -10.12 -5.87
CA SER A 14 34.09 -9.87 -5.25
C SER A 14 34.28 -9.50 -3.78
N ASP A 15 34.75 -8.29 -3.54
CA ASP A 15 34.87 -7.68 -2.21
C ASP A 15 34.55 -6.19 -2.34
N THR A 16 33.42 -5.88 -3.00
CA THR A 16 32.76 -4.59 -2.82
C THR A 16 32.00 -4.66 -1.51
N LEU A 17 32.67 -4.14 -0.47
CA LEU A 17 32.13 -3.63 0.78
C LEU A 17 30.66 -3.20 0.63
N LEU A 18 29.75 -4.06 1.07
CA LEU A 18 28.44 -3.61 1.51
C LEU A 18 28.73 -2.74 2.73
N ASP A 19 28.53 -1.43 2.62
CA ASP A 19 28.53 -0.52 3.78
C ASP A 19 27.41 -0.92 4.75
N ALA A 20 27.53 -0.48 6.00
CA ALA A 20 26.52 -0.71 7.04
C ALA A 20 25.13 -0.40 6.46
N VAL A 21 24.21 -1.36 6.58
CA VAL A 21 22.85 -1.28 6.01
C VAL A 21 22.30 0.13 6.23
N ASP A 22 22.04 0.85 5.14
CA ASP A 22 21.42 2.16 5.20
C ASP A 22 20.05 2.01 5.89
N PRO A 23 19.85 2.58 7.10
CA PRO A 23 18.57 2.56 7.79
C PRO A 23 17.44 3.17 6.95
N ALA A 24 17.77 3.96 5.92
CA ALA A 24 16.82 4.46 4.93
C ALA A 24 16.22 3.35 4.06
N GLN A 25 16.73 2.12 4.04
CA GLN A 25 16.07 1.02 3.30
C GLN A 25 14.88 0.41 4.05
N LEU A 26 14.78 0.60 5.38
CA LEU A 26 13.62 0.14 6.13
C LEU A 26 12.42 1.07 5.88
N PRO A 27 11.22 0.52 5.66
CA PRO A 27 9.99 1.31 5.65
C PRO A 27 9.84 2.02 6.99
N GLN A 28 10.05 3.34 7.02
CA GLN A 28 9.82 4.13 8.21
C GLN A 28 8.31 4.35 8.36
N GLU A 29 7.68 3.55 9.22
CA GLU A 29 6.33 3.76 9.73
C GLU A 29 6.40 4.85 10.82
N ASN A 30 6.25 6.11 10.41
CA ASN A 30 6.49 7.30 11.22
C ASN A 30 5.21 8.01 11.69
N SER A 31 4.05 7.39 11.50
CA SER A 31 2.78 7.84 12.08
C SER A 31 2.63 7.37 13.53
N SER A 32 2.05 8.25 14.35
CA SER A 32 1.64 7.93 15.73
C SER A 32 0.13 7.76 15.88
N ALA A 33 -0.64 7.71 14.78
CA ALA A 33 -2.10 7.57 14.83
C ALA A 33 -2.54 6.15 15.22
N PHE A 34 -1.73 5.15 14.87
CA PHE A 34 -2.03 3.74 15.06
C PHE A 34 -0.89 3.04 15.81
N ALA A 35 -1.23 2.21 16.80
CA ALA A 35 -0.25 1.33 17.45
C ALA A 35 0.21 0.23 16.48
N SER A 36 -0.72 -0.28 15.67
CA SER A 36 -0.48 -1.28 14.64
C SER A 36 -1.57 -1.23 13.56
N ALA A 37 -1.25 -1.77 12.38
CA ALA A 37 -2.21 -2.06 11.33
C ALA A 37 -1.95 -3.46 10.75
N TRP A 38 -3.03 -4.16 10.42
CA TRP A 38 -3.02 -5.46 9.75
C TRP A 38 -3.69 -5.36 8.40
N VAL A 39 -3.09 -6.00 7.40
CA VAL A 39 -3.59 -6.06 6.02
C VAL A 39 -3.61 -7.53 5.66
N GLU A 40 -4.74 -7.98 5.13
CA GLU A 40 -4.90 -9.36 4.70
C GLU A 40 -3.93 -9.69 3.54
N PRO A 41 -3.23 -10.84 3.57
CA PRO A 41 -2.17 -11.16 2.59
C PRO A 41 -2.61 -11.22 1.12
N ALA A 42 -3.91 -11.38 0.88
CA ALA A 42 -4.53 -11.42 -0.43
C ALA A 42 -5.96 -10.89 -0.35
N GLY A 43 -6.55 -10.62 -1.52
CA GLY A 43 -8.00 -10.59 -1.67
C GLY A 43 -8.66 -11.80 -1.02
N SER A 44 -9.81 -11.58 -0.38
CA SER A 44 -10.63 -12.65 0.22
C SER A 44 -12.10 -12.59 -0.23
N TYR A 45 -12.50 -11.52 -0.91
CA TYR A 45 -13.85 -11.34 -1.42
C TYR A 45 -13.79 -10.82 -2.86
N ALA A 46 -14.21 -11.64 -3.83
CA ALA A 46 -14.48 -11.20 -5.19
C ALA A 46 -15.98 -10.97 -5.37
N ALA A 47 -16.38 -9.77 -5.77
CA ALA A 47 -17.79 -9.49 -6.00
C ALA A 47 -18.33 -10.36 -7.16
N PRO A 48 -19.42 -11.12 -6.94
CA PRO A 48 -19.94 -12.01 -7.96
C PRO A 48 -20.29 -11.31 -9.27
N GLY A 49 -19.85 -11.87 -10.39
CA GLY A 49 -20.16 -11.38 -11.74
C GLY A 49 -19.42 -10.11 -12.15
N SER A 50 -18.45 -9.62 -11.36
CA SER A 50 -17.61 -8.48 -11.75
C SER A 50 -16.41 -8.91 -12.58
N ASP A 51 -16.05 -8.09 -13.57
CA ASP A 51 -14.94 -8.30 -14.50
C ASP A 51 -14.28 -6.96 -14.85
N GLY A 52 -12.97 -6.85 -14.64
CA GLY A 52 -12.18 -5.66 -14.93
C GLY A 52 -11.17 -5.30 -13.84
N ASP A 53 -10.33 -4.32 -14.15
CA ASP A 53 -9.37 -3.73 -13.22
C ASP A 53 -9.68 -2.29 -12.88
N LEU A 54 -9.03 -1.76 -11.84
CA LEU A 54 -9.24 -0.41 -11.31
C LEU A 54 -10.67 -0.24 -10.79
N TRP A 55 -10.87 0.27 -9.59
CA TRP A 55 -12.24 0.52 -9.15
C TRP A 55 -12.28 1.75 -8.25
N PRO A 56 -12.07 2.98 -8.79
CA PRO A 56 -12.43 4.19 -8.07
C PRO A 56 -13.91 4.16 -7.72
N THR A 57 -14.21 4.37 -6.44
CA THR A 57 -15.56 4.26 -5.89
C THR A 57 -16.05 5.57 -5.31
N CYS A 58 -17.36 5.73 -5.23
CA CYS A 58 -18.01 6.67 -4.33
C CYS A 58 -19.30 6.08 -3.77
N TRP A 59 -19.66 6.45 -2.54
CA TRP A 59 -20.95 6.10 -1.94
C TRP A 59 -21.96 7.21 -2.20
N ALA A 60 -23.05 6.89 -2.89
CA ALA A 60 -24.09 7.84 -3.25
C ALA A 60 -25.24 7.87 -2.23
N GLU A 61 -26.07 8.90 -2.32
CA GLU A 61 -27.21 9.17 -1.45
C GLU A 61 -28.29 8.07 -1.51
N ASP A 62 -28.42 7.39 -2.65
CA ASP A 62 -29.32 6.26 -2.87
C ASP A 62 -28.84 4.94 -2.21
N ASP A 63 -27.76 5.02 -1.44
CA ASP A 63 -27.10 3.93 -0.74
C ASP A 63 -26.34 2.94 -1.62
N TYR A 64 -26.12 3.21 -2.90
CA TYR A 64 -25.26 2.36 -3.72
C TYR A 64 -23.81 2.84 -3.71
N VAL A 65 -22.89 1.91 -3.96
CA VAL A 65 -21.53 2.26 -4.38
C VAL A 65 -21.54 2.38 -5.90
N TYR A 66 -21.14 3.53 -6.41
CA TYR A 66 -20.85 3.71 -7.83
C TYR A 66 -19.36 3.56 -8.04
N THR A 67 -18.97 2.94 -9.15
CA THR A 67 -17.58 2.66 -9.47
C THR A 67 -17.38 2.61 -10.97
N ALA A 68 -16.14 2.69 -11.43
CA ALA A 68 -15.80 2.39 -12.81
C ALA A 68 -14.60 1.45 -12.89
N ASN A 69 -14.59 0.51 -13.83
CA ASN A 69 -13.45 -0.33 -14.13
C ASN A 69 -12.82 0.02 -15.48
N GLY A 70 -11.52 -0.16 -15.58
CA GLY A 70 -10.81 -0.29 -16.83
C GLY A 70 -10.95 -1.70 -17.40
N ASP A 71 -10.78 -1.79 -18.72
CA ASP A 71 -10.51 -3.04 -19.45
C ASP A 71 -11.36 -4.22 -18.93
N GLY A 72 -12.68 -4.20 -19.15
CA GLY A 72 -13.53 -5.26 -18.60
C GLY A 72 -14.97 -5.19 -19.05
N ARG A 73 -15.79 -6.10 -18.53
CA ARG A 73 -17.24 -6.16 -18.78
C ARG A 73 -18.07 -5.54 -17.66
N GLY A 74 -17.46 -5.21 -16.53
CA GLY A 74 -18.16 -4.73 -15.34
C GLY A 74 -19.00 -5.84 -14.72
N PHE A 75 -20.20 -5.51 -14.23
CA PHE A 75 -21.16 -6.49 -13.70
C PHE A 75 -22.15 -6.93 -14.79
N SER A 76 -21.64 -7.46 -15.90
CA SER A 76 -22.45 -7.93 -17.03
C SER A 76 -21.68 -8.89 -17.93
N ASP A 77 -22.41 -9.62 -18.79
CA ASP A 77 -21.84 -10.41 -19.89
C ASP A 77 -21.79 -9.61 -21.21
N ASP A 78 -21.97 -8.28 -21.15
CA ASP A 78 -21.89 -7.41 -22.32
C ASP A 78 -20.45 -7.35 -22.88
N THR A 79 -20.28 -6.63 -23.99
CA THR A 79 -18.98 -6.50 -24.66
C THR A 79 -17.95 -5.87 -23.73
N PHE A 80 -16.72 -6.40 -23.76
CA PHE A 80 -15.56 -5.86 -23.08
C PHE A 80 -15.24 -4.44 -23.58
N GLU A 81 -14.95 -3.52 -22.67
CA GLU A 81 -14.70 -2.11 -22.98
C GLU A 81 -13.51 -1.57 -22.20
N ASP A 82 -12.89 -0.48 -22.68
CA ASP A 82 -11.72 0.14 -22.03
C ASP A 82 -12.07 0.83 -20.70
N LEU A 83 -13.35 1.21 -20.54
CA LEU A 83 -13.95 1.86 -19.38
C LEU A 83 -15.42 1.40 -19.21
N VAL A 84 -15.80 0.93 -18.03
CA VAL A 84 -17.19 0.55 -17.71
C VAL A 84 -17.60 1.13 -16.35
N VAL A 85 -18.75 1.81 -16.31
CA VAL A 85 -19.37 2.33 -15.07
C VAL A 85 -20.34 1.31 -14.52
N ASN A 86 -20.27 1.08 -13.22
CA ASN A 86 -21.10 0.11 -12.52
C ASN A 86 -21.70 0.70 -11.25
N ARG A 87 -22.79 0.08 -10.81
CA ARG A 87 -23.44 0.31 -9.52
C ARG A 87 -23.44 -0.97 -8.71
N ILE A 88 -23.14 -0.89 -7.42
CA ILE A 88 -23.02 -2.02 -6.51
C ILE A 88 -23.94 -1.81 -5.30
N ALA A 89 -24.76 -2.83 -5.00
CA ALA A 89 -25.61 -2.91 -3.83
C ALA A 89 -24.94 -3.73 -2.71
N GLY A 90 -25.38 -3.49 -1.47
CA GLY A 90 -24.97 -4.29 -0.30
C GLY A 90 -23.62 -3.89 0.30
N THR A 91 -23.09 -4.78 1.14
CA THR A 91 -21.73 -4.76 1.72
C THR A 91 -21.08 -6.14 1.60
N PRO A 92 -19.76 -6.27 1.77
CA PRO A 92 -19.09 -7.57 1.73
C PRO A 92 -19.67 -8.58 2.73
N GLU A 93 -20.11 -8.12 3.90
CA GLU A 93 -20.70 -8.94 4.96
C GLU A 93 -22.11 -9.45 4.60
N THR A 94 -22.88 -8.68 3.83
CA THR A 94 -24.24 -9.06 3.41
C THR A 94 -24.29 -9.71 2.02
N GLY A 95 -23.21 -9.60 1.25
CA GLY A 95 -23.15 -9.92 -0.17
C GLY A 95 -23.29 -8.68 -1.05
N LEU A 96 -22.53 -8.67 -2.15
CA LEU A 96 -22.56 -7.64 -3.18
C LEU A 96 -23.27 -8.16 -4.43
N THR A 97 -24.07 -7.28 -5.03
CA THR A 97 -24.61 -7.45 -6.39
C THR A 97 -24.35 -6.17 -7.16
N GLY A 98 -24.07 -6.29 -8.46
CA GLY A 98 -23.81 -5.11 -9.28
C GLY A 98 -24.54 -5.13 -10.61
N GLU A 99 -24.48 -3.97 -11.27
CA GLU A 99 -25.10 -3.71 -12.56
C GLU A 99 -24.16 -2.80 -13.37
N ARG A 100 -23.91 -3.16 -14.63
CA ARG A 100 -23.28 -2.28 -15.62
C ARG A 100 -24.27 -1.18 -16.05
N LEU A 101 -23.80 0.08 -16.08
CA LEU A 101 -24.64 1.24 -16.40
C LEU A 101 -24.29 1.90 -17.73
N ALA A 102 -23.02 2.17 -17.97
CA ALA A 102 -22.52 2.89 -19.15
C ALA A 102 -21.07 2.47 -19.45
N ALA A 103 -20.59 2.69 -20.66
CA ALA A 103 -19.22 2.31 -21.03
C ALA A 103 -18.58 3.20 -22.11
N SER A 104 -17.25 3.18 -22.17
CA SER A 104 -16.41 3.76 -23.21
C SER A 104 -16.80 5.20 -23.58
N ALA A 105 -17.10 5.45 -24.86
CA ALA A 105 -17.43 6.77 -25.40
C ALA A 105 -18.75 7.35 -24.88
N GLN A 106 -19.60 6.56 -24.21
CA GLN A 106 -20.78 7.08 -23.50
C GLN A 106 -20.36 7.87 -22.27
N VAL A 107 -19.19 7.58 -21.70
CA VAL A 107 -18.74 8.08 -20.40
C VAL A 107 -17.64 9.13 -20.54
N ALA A 108 -16.68 8.96 -21.44
CA ALA A 108 -15.56 9.89 -21.61
C ALA A 108 -15.02 9.94 -23.04
N ALA A 109 -14.28 10.99 -23.38
CA ALA A 109 -13.48 11.08 -24.60
C ALA A 109 -12.03 10.61 -24.33
N VAL A 110 -11.28 10.32 -25.40
CA VAL A 110 -9.81 10.27 -25.38
C VAL A 110 -9.31 11.55 -26.03
N TRP A 111 -8.47 12.32 -25.34
CA TRP A 111 -8.00 13.63 -25.81
C TRP A 111 -6.64 13.58 -26.52
N GLY A 112 -5.83 12.57 -26.21
CA GLY A 112 -4.62 12.20 -26.93
C GLY A 112 -4.93 11.50 -28.26
N ASP A 113 -3.90 10.96 -28.92
CA ASP A 113 -4.11 10.14 -30.12
C ASP A 113 -4.85 8.85 -29.74
N PRO A 114 -6.09 8.62 -30.20
CA PRO A 114 -6.87 7.43 -29.84
C PRO A 114 -6.26 6.12 -30.38
N LYS A 115 -5.19 6.17 -31.18
CA LYS A 115 -4.40 4.99 -31.56
C LYS A 115 -3.34 4.59 -30.53
N LEU A 116 -3.05 5.49 -29.60
CA LEU A 116 -2.00 5.34 -28.59
C LEU A 116 -2.56 5.37 -27.17
N PHE A 117 -3.72 6.00 -26.96
CA PHE A 117 -4.32 6.17 -25.63
C PHE A 117 -5.73 5.60 -25.53
N ASN A 118 -6.04 5.01 -24.38
CA ASN A 118 -7.38 4.57 -24.01
C ASN A 118 -7.86 5.25 -22.72
N ARG A 119 -9.14 5.06 -22.38
CA ARG A 119 -9.73 5.64 -21.17
C ARG A 119 -9.38 4.79 -19.96
N LYS A 120 -8.90 5.42 -18.89
CA LYS A 120 -8.74 4.73 -17.59
C LYS A 120 -9.33 5.51 -16.43
N PRO A 121 -10.21 4.90 -15.63
CA PRO A 121 -10.81 5.57 -14.47
C PRO A 121 -9.78 5.68 -13.34
N THR A 122 -9.75 6.84 -12.67
CA THR A 122 -8.74 7.13 -11.63
C THR A 122 -9.34 7.57 -10.29
N GLY A 123 -10.52 8.20 -10.32
CA GLY A 123 -11.20 8.69 -9.13
C GLY A 123 -12.69 8.90 -9.38
N MET A 124 -13.53 8.68 -8.37
CA MET A 124 -14.96 8.93 -8.45
C MET A 124 -15.43 9.62 -7.16
N VAL A 125 -16.41 10.52 -7.25
CA VAL A 125 -17.05 11.16 -6.10
C VAL A 125 -18.54 11.38 -6.36
N CYS A 126 -19.34 11.27 -5.30
CA CYS A 126 -20.74 11.66 -5.29
C CYS A 126 -20.90 12.85 -4.34
N VAL A 127 -21.49 13.93 -4.83
CA VAL A 127 -21.78 15.12 -4.03
C VAL A 127 -23.09 15.76 -4.52
N ASN A 128 -24.00 16.03 -3.60
CA ASN A 128 -25.34 16.53 -3.88
C ASN A 128 -26.10 15.67 -4.92
N GLY A 129 -25.93 14.34 -4.85
CA GLY A 129 -26.53 13.37 -5.77
C GLY A 129 -25.97 13.39 -7.20
N VAL A 130 -24.86 14.09 -7.44
CA VAL A 130 -24.18 14.16 -8.74
C VAL A 130 -22.92 13.30 -8.68
N LEU A 131 -22.75 12.42 -9.68
CA LEU A 131 -21.54 11.62 -9.82
C LEU A 131 -20.52 12.34 -10.70
N TYR A 132 -19.27 12.35 -10.27
CA TYR A 132 -18.14 12.79 -11.06
C TYR A 132 -17.10 11.69 -11.18
N LEU A 133 -16.63 11.41 -12.40
CA LEU A 133 -15.65 10.38 -12.70
C LEU A 133 -14.45 10.99 -13.41
N ALA A 134 -13.28 10.90 -12.79
CA ALA A 134 -12.01 11.27 -13.39
C ALA A 134 -11.50 10.14 -14.29
N VAL A 135 -11.16 10.50 -15.53
CA VAL A 135 -10.63 9.61 -16.56
C VAL A 135 -9.34 10.19 -17.11
N GLN A 136 -8.29 9.38 -17.14
CA GLN A 136 -7.01 9.70 -17.77
C GLN A 136 -6.89 9.04 -19.14
N ASP A 137 -6.11 9.65 -20.03
CA ASP A 137 -5.65 9.04 -21.27
C ASP A 137 -4.43 8.16 -20.95
N LEU A 138 -4.60 6.85 -20.83
CA LEU A 138 -3.48 5.93 -20.56
C LEU A 138 -2.90 5.36 -21.84
N ARG A 139 -1.57 5.40 -21.96
CA ARG A 139 -0.85 4.79 -23.09
C ARG A 139 -1.14 3.29 -23.17
N TYR A 140 -1.48 2.80 -24.35
CA TYR A 140 -1.61 1.37 -24.67
C TYR A 140 -0.76 1.01 -25.90
N GLY A 141 -0.54 -0.29 -26.12
CA GLY A 141 0.34 -0.77 -27.20
C GLY A 141 1.82 -0.59 -26.88
N ASP A 142 2.57 0.03 -27.79
CA ASP A 142 4.00 0.33 -27.55
C ASP A 142 4.13 1.30 -26.37
N ASP A 143 5.08 1.04 -25.48
CA ASP A 143 5.29 1.78 -24.21
C ASP A 143 4.07 1.79 -23.28
N ALA A 144 3.17 0.81 -23.39
CA ALA A 144 1.95 0.73 -22.59
C ALA A 144 2.18 1.06 -21.12
N PHE A 145 1.25 1.84 -20.57
CA PHE A 145 1.15 2.23 -19.17
C PHE A 145 2.23 3.19 -18.63
N ASN A 146 3.11 3.70 -19.48
CA ASN A 146 4.24 4.55 -19.04
C ASN A 146 4.04 6.05 -19.31
N ASP A 147 2.84 6.47 -19.71
CA ASP A 147 2.56 7.81 -20.24
C ASP A 147 1.05 8.16 -20.10
N VAL A 148 0.72 9.29 -19.44
CA VAL A 148 -0.65 9.81 -19.19
C VAL A 148 -0.74 11.34 -19.39
N PRO A 149 -0.81 11.82 -20.65
CA PRO A 149 -0.67 13.24 -20.96
C PRO A 149 -1.86 14.10 -20.56
N ASN A 150 -3.07 13.51 -20.49
CA ASN A 150 -4.31 14.25 -20.29
C ASN A 150 -5.25 13.57 -19.28
N ALA A 151 -6.11 14.37 -18.67
CA ALA A 151 -7.26 13.90 -17.90
C ALA A 151 -8.48 14.82 -18.03
N SER A 152 -9.65 14.25 -17.80
CA SER A 152 -10.93 14.96 -17.72
C SER A 152 -11.84 14.35 -16.69
N ILE A 153 -12.87 15.10 -16.31
CA ILE A 153 -13.88 14.65 -15.36
C ILE A 153 -15.23 14.69 -16.05
N SER A 154 -15.87 13.53 -16.15
CA SER A 154 -17.24 13.40 -16.64
C SER A 154 -18.23 13.53 -15.49
N ARG A 155 -19.42 14.04 -15.79
CA ARG A 155 -20.51 14.27 -14.80
C ARG A 155 -21.74 13.45 -15.16
N SER A 156 -22.39 12.84 -14.17
CA SER A 156 -23.70 12.22 -14.33
C SER A 156 -24.68 12.76 -13.28
N ASP A 157 -25.86 13.17 -13.74
CA ASP A 157 -26.97 13.68 -12.90
C ASP A 157 -28.09 12.65 -12.72
N ASP A 158 -27.91 11.42 -13.21
CA ASP A 158 -28.93 10.36 -13.26
C ASP A 158 -28.39 9.00 -12.83
N HIS A 159 -27.48 9.03 -11.85
CA HIS A 159 -26.88 7.86 -11.23
C HIS A 159 -26.09 6.99 -12.22
N GLY A 160 -25.25 7.62 -13.03
CA GLY A 160 -24.27 6.96 -13.88
C GLY A 160 -24.82 6.40 -15.19
N ARG A 161 -26.10 6.66 -15.52
CA ARG A 161 -26.74 6.18 -16.75
C ARG A 161 -26.37 7.01 -17.97
N THR A 162 -26.34 8.33 -17.83
CA THR A 162 -25.89 9.25 -18.87
C THR A 162 -24.82 10.19 -18.33
N TRP A 163 -23.92 10.61 -19.21
CA TRP A 163 -22.76 11.41 -18.86
C TRP A 163 -22.61 12.65 -19.73
N LYS A 164 -22.31 13.77 -19.07
CA LYS A 164 -21.86 15.01 -19.69
C LYS A 164 -20.33 14.97 -19.75
N ILE A 165 -19.82 14.81 -20.96
CA ILE A 165 -18.38 14.78 -21.26
C ILE A 165 -17.92 16.22 -21.50
N THR A 166 -16.70 16.54 -21.07
CA THR A 166 -16.09 17.86 -21.34
C THR A 166 -15.84 18.07 -22.84
N GLU A 167 -15.71 19.33 -23.27
CA GLU A 167 -15.41 19.66 -24.68
C GLU A 167 -13.91 19.61 -25.00
N GLN A 168 -13.06 19.56 -23.97
CA GLN A 168 -11.60 19.47 -24.06
C GLN A 168 -11.03 18.76 -22.81
N ALA A 169 -9.76 18.37 -22.89
CA ALA A 169 -9.01 17.91 -21.71
C ALA A 169 -8.99 19.00 -20.63
N MET A 170 -9.30 18.65 -19.39
CA MET A 170 -9.24 19.57 -18.26
C MET A 170 -7.80 19.76 -17.74
N PHE A 171 -7.03 18.69 -17.75
CA PHE A 171 -5.64 18.65 -17.31
C PHE A 171 -4.80 18.08 -18.44
N THR A 172 -3.67 18.72 -18.73
CA THR A 172 -2.79 18.45 -19.88
C THR A 172 -1.33 18.64 -19.47
N ASP A 173 -0.40 18.37 -20.38
CA ASP A 173 1.05 18.51 -20.16
C ASP A 173 1.50 17.75 -18.91
N TYR A 174 0.91 16.57 -18.70
CA TYR A 174 1.30 15.68 -17.61
C TYR A 174 1.13 16.28 -16.20
N ARG A 175 0.32 17.34 -16.04
CA ARG A 175 0.12 17.99 -14.74
C ARG A 175 -1.23 17.63 -14.17
N PHE A 176 -1.23 16.94 -13.02
CA PHE A 176 -2.43 16.54 -12.29
C PHE A 176 -3.37 15.67 -13.17
N THR A 177 -2.79 14.70 -13.88
CA THR A 177 -3.49 13.86 -14.88
C THR A 177 -3.92 12.49 -14.35
N THR A 178 -3.47 12.09 -13.16
CA THR A 178 -4.08 10.97 -12.43
C THR A 178 -4.79 11.55 -11.21
N ILE A 179 -6.12 11.53 -11.19
CA ILE A 179 -6.94 12.28 -10.21
C ILE A 179 -7.70 11.31 -9.31
N MET A 180 -7.57 11.47 -8.00
CA MET A 180 -8.23 10.65 -6.98
C MET A 180 -9.02 11.57 -6.05
N PHE A 181 -10.35 11.48 -6.06
CA PHE A 181 -11.17 12.29 -5.16
C PHE A 181 -11.05 11.80 -3.71
N ALA A 182 -11.16 12.73 -2.76
CA ALA A 182 -11.30 12.40 -1.35
C ALA A 182 -12.71 11.84 -1.10
N ASP A 183 -12.81 10.62 -0.58
CA ASP A 183 -14.08 10.00 -0.19
C ASP A 183 -14.47 10.45 1.23
N PHE A 184 -15.48 11.31 1.31
CA PHE A 184 -16.03 11.84 2.56
C PHE A 184 -17.28 11.08 3.05
N GLY A 185 -17.49 9.85 2.60
CA GLY A 185 -18.67 9.08 2.97
C GLY A 185 -19.83 9.27 2.00
N LYS A 186 -21.02 8.85 2.44
CA LYS A 186 -22.26 8.88 1.66
C LYS A 186 -22.56 10.28 1.15
N ASP A 187 -22.62 10.46 -0.17
CA ASP A 187 -22.85 11.75 -0.82
C ASP A 187 -21.94 12.87 -0.28
N SER A 188 -20.70 12.52 0.09
CA SER A 188 -19.72 13.41 0.72
C SER A 188 -20.18 14.07 2.04
N GLU A 189 -21.13 13.46 2.77
CA GLU A 189 -21.79 14.08 3.93
C GLU A 189 -20.84 14.45 5.08
N HIS A 190 -19.65 13.83 5.18
CA HIS A 190 -18.68 14.16 6.22
C HIS A 190 -17.73 15.31 5.87
N ALA A 191 -17.81 15.90 4.67
CA ALA A 191 -16.94 17.02 4.28
C ALA A 191 -17.13 18.24 5.20
N VAL A 192 -18.37 18.71 5.39
CA VAL A 192 -18.69 19.85 6.26
C VAL A 192 -18.40 19.55 7.74
N PRO A 193 -18.80 18.40 8.32
CA PRO A 193 -18.40 18.03 9.68
C PRO A 193 -16.88 17.96 9.90
N ALA A 194 -16.11 17.56 8.89
CA ALA A 194 -14.66 17.43 8.98
C ALA A 194 -13.92 18.77 8.88
N LEU A 195 -14.38 19.65 7.98
CA LEU A 195 -13.64 20.84 7.54
C LEU A 195 -14.31 22.17 7.92
N GLY A 196 -15.57 22.15 8.37
CA GLY A 196 -16.40 23.33 8.56
C GLY A 196 -17.10 23.76 7.26
N ALA A 197 -18.02 24.72 7.35
CA ALA A 197 -18.88 25.10 6.23
C ALA A 197 -18.15 25.76 5.06
N ASP A 198 -17.08 26.53 5.34
CA ASP A 198 -16.36 27.26 4.30
C ASP A 198 -15.50 26.35 3.41
N ASP A 199 -14.81 25.39 4.02
CA ASP A 199 -13.95 24.44 3.31
C ASP A 199 -14.72 23.18 2.89
N GLY A 200 -15.75 22.77 3.62
CA GLY A 200 -16.56 21.59 3.32
C GLY A 200 -17.49 21.71 2.11
N ARG A 201 -17.61 22.89 1.49
CA ARG A 201 -18.33 23.09 0.21
C ARG A 201 -17.52 22.68 -1.03
N TYR A 202 -16.25 22.35 -0.83
CA TYR A 202 -15.37 21.98 -1.93
C TYR A 202 -15.27 20.46 -2.05
N VAL A 203 -15.21 19.99 -3.30
CA VAL A 203 -14.72 18.66 -3.63
C VAL A 203 -13.19 18.72 -3.62
N TYR A 204 -12.57 17.86 -2.81
CA TYR A 204 -11.12 17.72 -2.74
C TYR A 204 -10.66 16.58 -3.64
N ALA A 205 -9.59 16.81 -4.38
CA ALA A 205 -8.95 15.80 -5.20
C ALA A 205 -7.44 15.82 -5.00
N TYR A 206 -6.86 14.63 -4.94
CA TYR A 206 -5.43 14.41 -5.00
C TYR A 206 -5.05 14.09 -6.42
N GLY A 207 -3.84 14.43 -6.83
CA GLY A 207 -3.39 14.09 -8.16
C GLY A 207 -1.90 13.95 -8.31
N LEU A 208 -1.53 13.22 -9.35
CA LEU A 208 -0.15 12.94 -9.75
C LEU A 208 0.19 13.70 -11.03
N ASP A 209 1.45 14.09 -11.13
CA ASP A 209 2.05 14.53 -12.39
C ASP A 209 2.71 13.33 -13.09
N TRP A 210 2.91 13.44 -14.40
CA TRP A 210 3.66 12.51 -15.27
C TRP A 210 3.02 11.15 -15.51
N ASN A 211 2.93 10.32 -14.47
CA ASN A 211 2.41 8.98 -14.61
C ASN A 211 1.59 8.51 -13.40
N TRP A 212 0.72 7.53 -13.64
CA TRP A 212 -0.14 6.93 -12.62
C TRP A 212 0.62 6.00 -11.66
N ARG A 213 1.84 5.62 -12.02
CA ARG A 213 2.84 4.87 -11.22
C ARG A 213 4.22 5.10 -11.83
N ALA A 214 5.28 4.54 -11.25
CA ALA A 214 6.62 4.57 -11.85
C ALA A 214 6.58 4.27 -13.37
N SER A 215 7.18 5.10 -14.21
CA SER A 215 7.33 4.88 -15.65
C SER A 215 8.48 3.91 -15.88
N PHE A 216 8.19 2.63 -16.10
CA PHE A 216 9.19 1.56 -16.11
C PHE A 216 10.22 1.69 -17.25
N ASN A 217 9.90 2.40 -18.33
CA ASN A 217 10.83 2.70 -19.41
C ASN A 217 11.41 4.14 -19.31
N GLY A 218 11.01 4.93 -18.31
CA GLY A 218 11.49 6.29 -18.09
C GLY A 218 11.11 7.32 -19.17
N ILE A 219 10.06 7.05 -19.98
CA ILE A 219 9.63 7.98 -21.04
C ILE A 219 9.10 9.30 -20.47
N VAL A 220 8.56 9.26 -19.25
CA VAL A 220 8.23 10.42 -18.42
C VAL A 220 8.81 10.23 -17.02
N PRO A 221 8.99 11.29 -16.22
CA PRO A 221 9.43 11.17 -14.83
C PRO A 221 8.51 10.31 -13.98
N ASP A 222 9.07 9.63 -12.98
CA ASP A 222 8.26 8.88 -12.02
C ASP A 222 7.52 9.82 -11.05
N PRO A 223 6.28 9.49 -10.65
CA PRO A 223 5.60 10.22 -9.58
C PRO A 223 6.28 9.94 -8.23
N ILE A 224 6.74 10.99 -7.57
CA ILE A 224 7.26 10.97 -6.18
C ILE A 224 6.53 11.98 -5.26
N ASP A 225 5.56 12.69 -5.83
CA ASP A 225 4.83 13.78 -5.20
C ASP A 225 3.33 13.56 -5.32
N LEU A 226 2.61 13.68 -4.21
CA LEU A 226 1.16 13.73 -4.18
C LEU A 226 0.72 15.20 -4.05
N TYR A 227 -0.07 15.69 -5.00
CA TYR A 227 -0.59 17.06 -5.01
C TYR A 227 -2.04 17.11 -4.55
N LEU A 228 -2.48 18.25 -4.01
CA LEU A 228 -3.86 18.50 -3.59
C LEU A 228 -4.46 19.66 -4.37
N ALA A 229 -5.70 19.49 -4.81
CA ALA A 229 -6.54 20.52 -5.38
C ALA A 229 -7.95 20.46 -4.80
N ARG A 230 -8.70 21.54 -4.98
CA ARG A 230 -10.11 21.62 -4.62
C ARG A 230 -10.91 22.42 -5.64
N VAL A 231 -12.21 22.17 -5.69
CA VAL A 231 -13.14 22.89 -6.57
C VAL A 231 -14.50 23.00 -5.89
N PRO A 232 -15.26 24.10 -6.06
CA PRO A 232 -16.65 24.14 -5.60
C PRO A 232 -17.45 22.95 -6.18
N ASP A 233 -18.31 22.36 -5.37
CA ASP A 233 -19.11 21.16 -5.71
C ASP A 233 -20.02 21.33 -6.95
N ASP A 234 -20.43 22.56 -7.24
CA ASP A 234 -21.21 22.95 -8.42
C ASP A 234 -20.37 23.19 -9.69
N ALA A 235 -19.05 23.19 -9.58
CA ALA A 235 -18.11 23.63 -10.62
C ALA A 235 -17.05 22.60 -11.00
N VAL A 236 -17.24 21.32 -10.65
CA VAL A 236 -16.22 20.27 -10.83
C VAL A 236 -15.71 20.16 -12.28
N GLN A 237 -16.56 20.37 -13.29
CA GLN A 237 -16.16 20.36 -14.71
C GLN A 237 -15.60 21.69 -15.23
N ASP A 238 -15.63 22.77 -14.45
CA ASP A 238 -15.07 24.07 -14.83
C ASP A 238 -13.61 24.18 -14.36
N ARG A 239 -12.68 23.86 -15.27
CA ARG A 239 -11.24 23.88 -14.99
C ARG A 239 -10.74 25.22 -14.41
N ALA A 240 -11.34 26.35 -14.75
CA ALA A 240 -10.91 27.67 -14.27
C ALA A 240 -11.24 27.91 -12.79
N ARG A 241 -12.13 27.10 -12.21
CA ARG A 241 -12.59 27.20 -10.81
C ARG A 241 -11.79 26.32 -9.85
N TRP A 242 -10.92 25.46 -10.39
CA TRP A 242 -10.02 24.63 -9.58
C TRP A 242 -8.92 25.47 -8.94
N GLU A 243 -8.66 25.20 -7.67
CA GLU A 243 -7.56 25.79 -6.91
C GLU A 243 -6.61 24.69 -6.42
N PHE A 244 -5.30 24.94 -6.49
CA PHE A 244 -4.25 24.02 -6.09
C PHE A 244 -3.60 24.49 -4.79
N PHE A 245 -3.27 23.53 -3.93
CA PHE A 245 -2.59 23.81 -2.66
C PHE A 245 -1.18 24.37 -2.91
N VAL A 246 -0.85 25.49 -2.26
CA VAL A 246 0.45 26.18 -2.39
C VAL A 246 1.17 26.34 -1.04
N GLY A 247 0.88 25.44 -0.11
CA GLY A 247 1.46 25.42 1.24
C GLY A 247 0.57 26.11 2.27
N LEU A 248 1.05 26.10 3.51
CA LEU A 248 0.39 26.75 4.64
C LEU A 248 0.83 28.21 4.78
N ASP A 249 -0.02 29.03 5.40
CA ASP A 249 0.38 30.34 5.92
C ASP A 249 1.00 30.23 7.33
N ASP A 250 1.39 31.37 7.91
CA ASP A 250 2.00 31.43 9.24
C ASP A 250 1.04 31.02 10.38
N GLN A 251 -0.23 30.77 10.08
CA GLN A 251 -1.26 30.29 11.01
C GLN A 251 -1.69 28.84 10.69
N ASP A 252 -0.88 28.08 9.95
CA ASP A 252 -1.16 26.70 9.53
C ASP A 252 -2.43 26.53 8.69
N ARG A 253 -2.89 27.60 8.01
CA ARG A 253 -4.06 27.54 7.12
C ARG A 253 -3.64 27.28 5.68
N PRO A 254 -4.38 26.47 4.91
CA PRO A 254 -4.04 26.17 3.53
C PRO A 254 -4.20 27.39 2.64
N ARG A 255 -3.20 27.63 1.80
CA ARG A 255 -3.27 28.63 0.72
C ARG A 255 -3.53 27.94 -0.60
N TRP A 256 -4.22 28.66 -1.48
CA TRP A 256 -4.74 28.14 -2.73
C TRP A 256 -4.40 29.08 -3.89
N SER A 257 -4.03 28.53 -5.04
CA SER A 257 -3.78 29.26 -6.30
C SER A 257 -4.56 28.64 -7.44
N SER A 258 -5.06 29.45 -8.37
CA SER A 258 -5.68 28.94 -9.60
C SER A 258 -4.65 28.44 -10.63
N ARG A 259 -3.36 28.77 -10.44
CA ARG A 259 -2.28 28.35 -11.34
C ARG A 259 -1.74 26.98 -10.91
N ILE A 260 -1.90 25.99 -11.77
CA ILE A 260 -1.43 24.62 -11.53
C ILE A 260 0.09 24.51 -11.34
N THR A 261 0.85 25.45 -11.89
CA THR A 261 2.32 25.50 -11.75
C THR A 261 2.77 25.97 -10.38
N ASP A 262 1.89 26.59 -9.58
CA ASP A 262 2.24 27.06 -8.23
C ASP A 262 2.11 25.94 -7.18
N LYS A 263 1.50 24.80 -7.55
CA LYS A 263 1.18 23.73 -6.61
C LYS A 263 2.44 23.17 -5.95
N VAL A 264 2.33 22.85 -4.66
CA VAL A 264 3.37 22.15 -3.90
C VAL A 264 2.82 20.81 -3.41
N PRO A 265 3.67 19.78 -3.25
CA PRO A 265 3.21 18.48 -2.77
C PRO A 265 2.70 18.56 -1.33
N VAL A 266 1.65 17.79 -1.03
CA VAL A 266 1.20 17.52 0.35
C VAL A 266 1.92 16.30 0.95
N LEU A 267 2.47 15.44 0.10
CA LEU A 267 3.34 14.32 0.45
C LEU A 267 4.43 14.19 -0.61
N HIS A 268 5.69 14.18 -0.16
CA HIS A 268 6.87 13.93 -0.97
C HIS A 268 7.53 12.63 -0.49
N GLU A 269 7.68 11.65 -1.36
CA GLU A 269 8.30 10.36 -1.05
C GLU A 269 9.22 9.92 -2.21
N PRO A 270 10.51 10.30 -2.16
CA PRO A 270 11.47 10.01 -3.21
C PRO A 270 12.05 8.59 -3.10
N MET A 271 11.78 7.86 -2.01
CA MET A 271 12.30 6.52 -1.84
C MET A 271 11.64 5.55 -2.83
N ARG A 272 12.41 4.53 -3.22
CA ARG A 272 11.94 3.46 -4.10
C ARG A 272 11.84 2.15 -3.35
N ARG A 273 10.86 1.34 -3.72
CA ARG A 273 10.73 -0.05 -3.25
C ARG A 273 11.43 -1.00 -4.16
N TYR A 274 11.95 -2.07 -3.57
CA TYR A 274 12.64 -3.12 -4.29
C TYR A 274 13.85 -2.65 -5.13
N PRO A 275 14.79 -1.83 -4.59
CA PRO A 275 15.89 -1.24 -5.38
C PRO A 275 16.92 -2.25 -5.92
N ASP A 276 17.05 -3.42 -5.29
CA ASP A 276 17.94 -4.53 -5.70
C ASP A 276 17.15 -5.87 -5.77
N PRO A 277 16.29 -6.03 -6.78
CA PRO A 277 15.50 -7.23 -6.95
C PRO A 277 16.36 -8.38 -7.53
N ARG A 278 16.03 -9.62 -7.16
CA ARG A 278 16.74 -10.80 -7.69
C ARG A 278 16.60 -10.93 -9.22
N PRO A 279 17.53 -11.63 -9.90
CA PRO A 279 17.48 -11.79 -11.35
C PRO A 279 16.12 -12.25 -11.88
N GLY A 280 15.61 -11.57 -12.91
CA GLY A 280 14.31 -11.87 -13.50
C GLY A 280 13.11 -11.22 -12.79
N LYS A 281 13.35 -10.40 -11.76
CA LYS A 281 12.33 -9.60 -11.09
C LYS A 281 12.48 -8.12 -11.46
N ASN A 282 11.33 -7.44 -11.57
CA ASN A 282 11.28 -5.99 -11.74
C ASN A 282 11.06 -5.34 -10.38
N GLY A 283 11.74 -4.24 -10.11
CA GLY A 283 11.64 -3.48 -8.88
C GLY A 283 12.09 -2.05 -9.11
N SER A 284 12.53 -1.39 -8.04
CA SER A 284 12.83 0.03 -8.01
C SER A 284 11.58 0.84 -8.39
N ASP A 285 10.47 0.59 -7.71
CA ASP A 285 9.21 1.31 -7.95
C ASP A 285 9.15 2.56 -7.08
N THR A 286 8.64 3.67 -7.60
CA THR A 286 8.24 4.79 -6.76
C THR A 286 7.02 4.42 -5.93
N ILE A 287 6.98 4.96 -4.72
CA ILE A 287 5.96 4.63 -3.72
C ILE A 287 4.64 5.33 -4.03
N ILE A 288 4.70 6.56 -4.54
CA ILE A 288 3.51 7.31 -4.90
C ILE A 288 2.96 6.77 -6.22
N ALA A 289 1.76 6.21 -6.17
CA ALA A 289 1.03 5.70 -7.32
C ALA A 289 -0.50 5.93 -7.17
N GLN A 290 -1.23 5.73 -8.25
CA GLN A 290 -2.69 5.78 -8.29
C GLN A 290 -3.27 4.85 -7.21
N GLY A 291 -4.11 5.42 -6.37
CA GLY A 291 -4.81 4.72 -5.31
C GLY A 291 -6.07 5.48 -4.92
N GLY A 292 -6.28 5.68 -3.62
CA GLY A 292 -7.49 6.31 -3.11
C GLY A 292 -7.26 7.03 -1.79
N VAL A 293 -8.02 8.11 -1.57
CA VAL A 293 -7.99 8.85 -0.31
C VAL A 293 -9.36 8.79 0.35
N LEU A 294 -9.41 8.20 1.54
CA LEU A 294 -10.60 8.06 2.37
C LEU A 294 -10.51 9.00 3.57
N TYR A 295 -11.57 9.77 3.86
CA TYR A 295 -11.76 10.33 5.19
C TYR A 295 -12.49 9.33 6.08
N ASN A 296 -11.75 8.66 6.96
CA ASN A 296 -12.29 7.78 7.98
C ASN A 296 -12.89 8.62 9.10
N ALA A 297 -14.19 8.91 8.99
CA ALA A 297 -14.89 9.84 9.87
C ALA A 297 -14.87 9.43 11.36
N PRO A 298 -15.10 8.15 11.75
CA PRO A 298 -15.00 7.74 13.15
C PRO A 298 -13.63 8.01 13.78
N LEU A 299 -12.56 7.82 13.01
CA LEU A 299 -11.19 8.05 13.47
C LEU A 299 -10.69 9.48 13.25
N ARG A 300 -11.43 10.29 12.48
CA ARG A 300 -11.07 11.65 12.05
C ARG A 300 -9.69 11.69 11.42
N ARG A 301 -9.48 10.81 10.44
CA ARG A 301 -8.22 10.66 9.71
C ARG A 301 -8.44 10.52 8.23
N TYR A 302 -7.61 11.18 7.45
CA TYR A 302 -7.45 10.94 6.02
C TYR A 302 -6.50 9.78 5.86
N LEU A 303 -6.85 8.80 5.03
CA LEU A 303 -6.06 7.61 4.74
C LEU A 303 -5.79 7.56 3.24
N TYR A 304 -4.53 7.53 2.84
CA TYR A 304 -4.11 7.34 1.46
C TYR A 304 -3.55 5.93 1.31
N SER A 305 -4.18 5.11 0.46
CA SER A 305 -3.64 3.83 0.04
C SER A 305 -2.95 3.98 -1.30
N THR A 306 -1.75 3.42 -1.42
CA THR A 306 -0.97 3.36 -2.65
C THR A 306 -0.27 2.02 -2.77
N TRP A 307 0.47 1.80 -3.85
CA TRP A 307 0.99 0.49 -4.18
C TRP A 307 2.27 0.57 -5.01
N THR A 308 3.00 -0.53 -5.00
CA THR A 308 4.13 -0.87 -5.87
C THR A 308 3.91 -2.28 -6.37
N ALA A 309 4.75 -2.80 -7.29
CA ALA A 309 4.57 -4.16 -7.78
C ALA A 309 4.44 -5.13 -6.59
N GLY A 310 5.43 -5.19 -5.69
CA GLY A 310 5.44 -6.14 -4.57
C GLY A 310 4.63 -5.79 -3.31
N GLY A 311 4.04 -4.60 -3.20
CA GLY A 311 3.58 -4.14 -1.88
C GLY A 311 2.54 -3.03 -1.88
N LEU A 312 1.91 -2.88 -0.72
CA LEU A 312 0.89 -1.87 -0.43
C LEU A 312 1.41 -0.90 0.63
N GLU A 313 1.14 0.39 0.44
CA GLU A 313 1.55 1.44 1.36
C GLU A 313 0.37 2.30 1.81
N PHE A 314 0.43 2.71 3.07
CA PHE A 314 -0.64 3.47 3.69
C PHE A 314 -0.10 4.65 4.48
N PHE A 315 -0.65 5.82 4.18
CA PHE A 315 -0.36 7.08 4.84
C PHE A 315 -1.61 7.62 5.52
N GLU A 316 -1.43 8.35 6.61
CA GLU A 316 -2.50 9.07 7.29
C GLU A 316 -2.18 10.53 7.50
N ALA A 317 -3.21 11.36 7.60
CA ALA A 317 -3.10 12.76 7.94
C ALA A 317 -4.29 13.25 8.81
N PRO A 318 -4.09 14.28 9.64
CA PRO A 318 -5.17 14.92 10.40
C PRO A 318 -5.99 15.91 9.57
N GLN A 319 -5.46 16.39 8.43
CA GLN A 319 -6.09 17.34 7.50
C GLN A 319 -5.85 16.89 6.05
N PRO A 320 -6.65 17.34 5.06
CA PRO A 320 -6.42 16.96 3.66
C PRO A 320 -5.02 17.32 3.14
N TRP A 321 -4.49 18.45 3.63
CA TRP A 321 -3.16 18.95 3.28
C TRP A 321 -2.02 18.41 4.16
N GLY A 322 -2.28 17.39 4.99
CA GLY A 322 -1.26 16.76 5.83
C GLY A 322 -1.18 17.32 7.27
N PRO A 323 -0.05 17.11 7.96
CA PRO A 323 1.12 16.38 7.49
C PRO A 323 0.80 14.89 7.28
N TRP A 324 1.17 14.36 6.11
CA TRP A 324 1.02 12.94 5.78
C TRP A 324 2.15 12.11 6.40
N ARG A 325 1.80 10.98 7.02
CA ARG A 325 2.74 10.07 7.69
C ARG A 325 2.44 8.63 7.32
N ARG A 326 3.47 7.83 7.02
CA ARG A 326 3.30 6.40 6.73
C ARG A 326 2.96 5.67 8.03
N PHE A 327 1.88 4.91 8.04
CA PHE A 327 1.54 4.06 9.19
C PHE A 327 1.66 2.57 8.90
N LYS A 328 1.72 2.18 7.62
CA LYS A 328 1.88 0.77 7.23
C LYS A 328 2.59 0.62 5.90
N TYR A 329 3.53 -0.32 5.85
CA TYR A 329 3.94 -1.00 4.63
C TYR A 329 3.61 -2.49 4.73
N HIS A 330 2.93 -3.01 3.71
CA HIS A 330 2.62 -4.43 3.59
C HIS A 330 3.34 -4.99 2.36
N ASN A 331 4.44 -5.70 2.62
CA ASN A 331 5.25 -6.34 1.60
C ASN A 331 4.72 -7.75 1.29
N THR A 332 4.37 -7.99 0.04
CA THR A 332 4.03 -9.32 -0.47
C THR A 332 5.16 -9.92 -1.31
N GLY A 333 6.28 -9.20 -1.46
CA GLY A 333 7.41 -9.59 -2.29
C GLY A 333 7.10 -9.57 -3.78
N LEU A 334 8.13 -9.77 -4.60
CA LEU A 334 8.02 -9.81 -6.07
C LEU A 334 7.61 -11.21 -6.59
N GLY A 335 6.85 -11.95 -5.77
CA GLY A 335 6.29 -13.26 -6.07
C GLY A 335 7.02 -14.45 -5.42
N PRO A 336 6.59 -15.69 -5.73
CA PRO A 336 5.40 -16.00 -6.51
C PRO A 336 4.13 -15.55 -5.76
N TRP A 337 3.26 -14.83 -6.45
CA TRP A 337 1.93 -14.54 -5.91
C TRP A 337 1.00 -15.72 -6.20
N ARG A 338 0.07 -15.93 -5.28
CA ARG A 338 -0.84 -17.06 -5.27
C ARG A 338 -2.27 -16.56 -5.41
N ARG A 339 -3.01 -17.20 -6.30
CA ARG A 339 -4.41 -16.89 -6.60
C ARG A 339 -5.32 -17.26 -5.43
N MET A 340 -6.50 -16.65 -5.37
CA MET A 340 -7.49 -17.00 -4.33
C MET A 340 -7.98 -18.44 -4.44
N ALA A 341 -8.03 -19.00 -5.66
CA ALA A 341 -8.44 -20.37 -5.92
C ALA A 341 -7.29 -21.40 -5.76
N ASP A 342 -6.14 -21.00 -5.23
CA ASP A 342 -5.00 -21.90 -5.01
C ASP A 342 -5.35 -22.85 -3.85
N THR A 343 -5.39 -24.15 -4.14
CA THR A 343 -5.68 -25.18 -3.14
C THR A 343 -4.42 -25.78 -2.51
N GLU A 344 -3.25 -25.46 -3.05
CA GLU A 344 -1.95 -25.98 -2.61
C GLU A 344 -1.22 -24.99 -1.70
N HIS A 345 -1.43 -23.70 -1.90
CA HIS A 345 -0.75 -22.64 -1.17
C HIS A 345 -1.73 -21.64 -0.58
N THR A 346 -1.33 -20.99 0.51
CA THR A 346 -2.07 -19.85 1.06
C THR A 346 -2.02 -18.68 0.07
N PRO A 347 -3.18 -18.10 -0.30
CA PRO A 347 -3.23 -16.95 -1.21
C PRO A 347 -2.40 -15.76 -0.69
N LYS A 348 -1.64 -15.16 -1.60
CA LYS A 348 -0.75 -14.03 -1.31
C LYS A 348 -0.55 -13.18 -2.57
N ASN A 349 -0.92 -11.92 -2.53
CA ASN A 349 -0.72 -11.00 -3.66
C ASN A 349 -0.77 -9.54 -3.20
N ALA A 350 -0.05 -8.66 -3.89
CA ALA A 350 -0.30 -7.22 -3.81
C ALA A 350 -1.52 -6.87 -4.67
N GLY A 351 -1.62 -5.61 -5.06
CA GLY A 351 -2.49 -5.18 -6.13
C GLY A 351 -2.32 -3.70 -6.44
N TYR A 352 -2.92 -3.26 -7.54
CA TYR A 352 -2.84 -1.88 -8.01
C TYR A 352 -4.17 -1.16 -7.95
N GLY A 353 -4.11 0.17 -8.13
CA GLY A 353 -5.28 1.05 -8.21
C GLY A 353 -6.11 1.04 -6.93
N THR A 354 -5.46 0.98 -5.77
CA THR A 354 -6.11 0.58 -4.52
C THR A 354 -7.05 1.66 -3.97
N THR A 355 -8.27 1.29 -3.58
CA THR A 355 -9.24 2.21 -2.96
C THR A 355 -9.86 1.63 -1.70
N MET A 356 -10.31 2.48 -0.78
CA MET A 356 -10.98 2.09 0.45
C MET A 356 -12.39 2.69 0.45
N PRO A 357 -13.41 2.01 -0.14
CA PRO A 357 -14.74 2.57 -0.27
C PRO A 357 -15.33 2.90 1.11
N SER A 358 -15.73 4.16 1.35
CA SER A 358 -16.23 4.61 2.66
C SER A 358 -17.42 3.82 3.18
N LYS A 359 -18.28 3.31 2.28
CA LYS A 359 -19.41 2.43 2.63
C LYS A 359 -18.97 1.15 3.36
N TYR A 360 -17.76 0.67 3.09
CA TYR A 360 -17.24 -0.58 3.62
C TYR A 360 -16.30 -0.36 4.82
N VAL A 361 -16.40 0.80 5.46
CA VAL A 361 -15.77 1.10 6.74
C VAL A 361 -16.77 0.77 7.85
N ASN A 362 -16.33 0.03 8.85
CA ASN A 362 -17.18 -0.31 9.99
C ASN A 362 -17.49 0.92 10.86
N ALA A 363 -18.44 0.78 11.79
CA ALA A 363 -18.95 1.91 12.57
C ALA A 363 -17.91 2.67 13.41
N ASP A 364 -16.85 1.99 13.88
CA ASP A 364 -15.78 2.62 14.67
C ASP A 364 -14.54 2.99 13.83
N GLY A 365 -14.57 2.74 12.53
CA GLY A 365 -13.49 3.04 11.59
C GLY A 365 -12.28 2.12 11.67
N THR A 366 -12.27 1.12 12.55
CA THR A 366 -11.11 0.24 12.77
C THR A 366 -11.03 -0.94 11.81
N LYS A 367 -12.10 -1.26 11.10
CA LYS A 367 -12.13 -2.30 10.08
C LYS A 367 -12.65 -1.73 8.78
N LEU A 368 -11.92 -1.97 7.71
CA LEU A 368 -12.27 -1.49 6.38
C LEU A 368 -11.86 -2.50 5.31
N TRP A 369 -12.49 -2.39 4.16
CA TRP A 369 -12.15 -3.16 2.98
C TRP A 369 -11.29 -2.32 2.04
N LEU A 370 -10.20 -2.91 1.55
CA LEU A 370 -9.35 -2.35 0.51
C LEU A 370 -9.65 -3.08 -0.80
N GLN A 371 -10.09 -2.32 -1.79
CA GLN A 371 -10.17 -2.76 -3.17
C GLN A 371 -8.77 -2.72 -3.79
N SER A 372 -8.39 -3.80 -4.48
CA SER A 372 -7.13 -3.89 -5.20
C SER A 372 -7.21 -4.94 -6.29
N ASN A 373 -6.53 -4.75 -7.42
CA ASN A 373 -6.49 -5.76 -8.49
C ASN A 373 -5.12 -6.36 -8.69
N TRP A 374 -5.11 -7.61 -9.14
CA TRP A 374 -3.97 -8.28 -9.73
C TRP A 374 -4.52 -9.26 -10.76
N TRP A 375 -3.72 -9.63 -11.77
CA TRP A 375 -4.10 -10.65 -12.74
C TRP A 375 -2.87 -11.40 -13.24
N VAL A 376 -3.13 -12.57 -13.81
CA VAL A 376 -2.18 -13.33 -14.63
C VAL A 376 -2.84 -13.57 -16.00
N GLY A 377 -2.04 -13.83 -17.03
CA GLY A 377 -2.58 -14.19 -18.35
C GLY A 377 -2.99 -12.98 -19.22
N PRO A 378 -3.44 -13.24 -20.46
CA PRO A 378 -3.75 -12.20 -21.44
C PRO A 378 -5.16 -11.60 -21.24
N VAL A 379 -5.26 -10.27 -21.30
CA VAL A 379 -6.55 -9.57 -21.47
C VAL A 379 -7.04 -9.77 -22.92
N PRO A 380 -8.33 -10.06 -23.21
CA PRO A 380 -9.55 -9.90 -22.38
C PRO A 380 -10.06 -11.16 -21.66
N GLU A 381 -9.20 -12.17 -21.49
CA GLU A 381 -9.48 -13.39 -20.71
C GLU A 381 -8.44 -13.54 -19.59
N PRO A 382 -8.27 -12.52 -18.71
CA PRO A 382 -7.27 -12.59 -17.65
C PRO A 382 -7.68 -13.61 -16.59
N ASP A 383 -6.69 -14.31 -16.06
CA ASP A 383 -6.84 -15.20 -14.91
C ASP A 383 -6.80 -14.40 -13.60
N ASP A 384 -7.72 -14.75 -12.69
CA ASP A 384 -7.73 -14.41 -11.26
C ASP A 384 -7.71 -12.91 -10.89
N ASN A 385 -8.43 -12.51 -9.82
CA ASN A 385 -8.44 -11.15 -9.23
C ASN A 385 -8.67 -9.94 -10.17
N TYR A 386 -9.03 -10.19 -11.43
CA TYR A 386 -9.47 -9.21 -12.41
C TYR A 386 -10.97 -8.92 -12.30
N ASN A 387 -11.37 -8.52 -11.10
CA ASN A 387 -12.75 -8.29 -10.69
C ASN A 387 -12.79 -7.24 -9.56
N PHE A 388 -13.98 -6.88 -9.06
CA PHE A 388 -14.08 -6.06 -7.86
C PHE A 388 -13.67 -6.89 -6.64
N ASN A 389 -12.36 -6.95 -6.40
CA ASN A 389 -11.72 -7.75 -5.37
C ASN A 389 -11.42 -6.90 -4.13
N LEU A 390 -11.79 -7.42 -2.96
CA LEU A 390 -11.61 -6.77 -1.67
C LEU A 390 -10.77 -7.65 -0.73
N ARG A 391 -9.94 -6.98 0.07
CA ARG A 391 -9.18 -7.55 1.18
C ARG A 391 -9.41 -6.76 2.45
N ARG A 392 -9.26 -7.39 3.61
CA ARG A 392 -9.48 -6.74 4.90
C ARG A 392 -8.27 -5.91 5.34
N VAL A 393 -8.55 -4.77 5.95
CA VAL A 393 -7.58 -3.93 6.67
C VAL A 393 -8.14 -3.66 8.06
N GLU A 394 -7.31 -3.88 9.08
CA GLU A 394 -7.64 -3.60 10.48
C GLU A 394 -6.66 -2.60 11.07
N LEU A 395 -7.18 -1.58 11.73
CA LEU A 395 -6.44 -0.49 12.34
C LEU A 395 -6.58 -0.57 13.86
N THR A 396 -5.47 -0.41 14.58
CA THR A 396 -5.48 -0.30 16.05
C THR A 396 -5.07 1.12 16.43
N PRO A 397 -6.02 2.02 16.74
CA PRO A 397 -5.70 3.39 17.13
C PRO A 397 -4.75 3.41 18.32
N TYR A 398 -3.73 4.27 18.24
CA TYR A 398 -2.77 4.41 19.33
C TYR A 398 -3.43 5.06 20.55
N ARG A 399 -3.13 4.51 21.72
CA ARG A 399 -3.47 5.12 23.01
C ARG A 399 -2.21 5.17 23.88
N PRO A 400 -1.79 6.36 24.36
CA PRO A 400 -0.69 6.45 25.31
C PRO A 400 -0.95 5.53 26.50
N SER A 401 0.05 4.73 26.86
CA SER A 401 -0.04 3.73 27.91
C SER A 401 1.26 3.68 28.70
N ARG A 402 1.19 3.08 29.89
CA ARG A 402 2.37 2.70 30.69
C ARG A 402 2.35 1.19 30.86
N PRO A 403 3.52 0.54 30.91
CA PRO A 403 3.55 -0.90 31.03
C PRO A 403 3.05 -1.34 32.41
N SER A 404 2.10 -2.28 32.42
CA SER A 404 1.44 -2.79 33.63
C SER A 404 1.74 -4.25 33.92
N ASN A 405 2.40 -4.97 33.01
CA ASN A 405 2.75 -6.38 33.21
C ASN A 405 3.82 -6.53 34.31
N SER A 406 3.69 -7.64 35.05
CA SER A 406 4.65 -8.10 36.06
C SER A 406 5.49 -9.23 35.49
N ARG A 407 6.55 -9.62 36.19
CA ARG A 407 7.36 -10.77 35.78
C ARG A 407 6.50 -12.04 35.79
N SER A 408 6.49 -12.80 34.69
CA SER A 408 5.80 -14.08 34.57
C SER A 408 6.41 -14.94 33.45
N ASP A 409 6.02 -16.21 33.40
CA ASP A 409 6.40 -17.11 32.31
C ASP A 409 5.48 -17.01 31.09
N ASP A 410 4.60 -16.01 31.03
CA ASP A 410 3.66 -15.84 29.93
C ASP A 410 4.34 -15.25 28.69
N ASN A 411 4.20 -15.93 27.54
CA ASN A 411 4.66 -15.39 26.27
C ASN A 411 3.77 -14.20 25.88
N LEU A 412 4.30 -12.98 25.98
CA LEU A 412 3.60 -11.74 25.67
C LEU A 412 3.13 -11.68 24.22
N ALA A 413 3.80 -12.36 23.29
CA ALA A 413 3.37 -12.44 21.90
C ALA A 413 2.05 -13.21 21.71
N ARG A 414 1.60 -13.95 22.74
CA ARG A 414 0.37 -14.76 22.74
C ARG A 414 -0.64 -14.32 23.79
N SER A 415 -0.16 -13.88 24.96
CA SER A 415 -1.01 -13.54 26.10
C SER A 415 -1.57 -12.12 26.05
N VAL A 416 -0.98 -11.23 25.25
CA VAL A 416 -1.49 -9.87 25.05
C VAL A 416 -2.48 -9.85 23.89
N ASP A 417 -3.72 -9.48 24.18
CA ASP A 417 -4.75 -9.30 23.15
C ASP A 417 -4.34 -8.22 22.15
N GLY A 418 -4.51 -8.49 20.85
CA GLY A 418 -4.29 -7.50 19.79
C GLY A 418 -2.84 -7.34 19.33
N VAL A 419 -1.93 -8.23 19.75
CA VAL A 419 -0.56 -8.29 19.20
C VAL A 419 -0.59 -8.56 17.69
N ARG A 420 0.30 -7.87 16.95
CA ARG A 420 0.47 -8.05 15.51
C ARG A 420 1.91 -8.38 15.17
N SER A 421 2.12 -9.39 14.33
CA SER A 421 3.43 -9.69 13.77
C SER A 421 3.98 -8.49 12.99
N TYR A 422 5.28 -8.27 13.12
CA TYR A 422 6.04 -7.23 12.46
C TYR A 422 7.30 -7.81 11.83
N GLN A 423 7.30 -7.90 10.51
CA GLN A 423 8.33 -8.53 9.72
C GLN A 423 8.45 -7.84 8.35
N ILE A 424 9.57 -8.04 7.65
CA ILE A 424 9.73 -7.49 6.29
C ILE A 424 8.71 -8.09 5.33
N CYS A 425 8.59 -9.42 5.29
CA CYS A 425 7.63 -10.15 4.48
C CYS A 425 7.30 -11.47 5.19
N ALA A 426 6.10 -12.00 4.93
CA ALA A 426 5.77 -13.39 5.20
C ALA A 426 5.73 -14.11 3.84
N GLY A 427 6.81 -14.79 3.49
CA GLY A 427 7.06 -15.41 2.19
C GLY A 427 5.92 -16.33 1.76
N SER A 428 5.40 -17.11 2.70
CA SER A 428 4.31 -18.08 2.52
C SER A 428 2.95 -17.58 3.02
N ALA A 429 2.84 -16.31 3.44
CA ALA A 429 1.63 -15.69 3.98
C ALA A 429 1.12 -16.28 5.33
N HIS A 430 2.01 -16.79 6.16
CA HIS A 430 1.73 -17.30 7.50
C HIS A 430 2.47 -16.52 8.60
N PRO A 431 2.21 -15.20 8.74
CA PRO A 431 2.87 -14.41 9.79
C PRO A 431 2.51 -14.82 11.22
N HIS A 432 1.47 -15.65 11.39
CA HIS A 432 1.02 -16.16 12.68
C HIS A 432 1.81 -17.37 13.17
N TYR A 433 2.56 -18.05 12.29
CA TYR A 433 3.42 -19.17 12.71
C TYR A 433 4.48 -18.73 13.70
N ALA A 434 4.88 -17.45 13.67
CA ALA A 434 5.84 -16.93 14.64
C ALA A 434 5.29 -16.93 16.09
N ASN A 435 3.98 -17.01 16.33
CA ASN A 435 3.43 -16.96 17.69
C ASN A 435 2.17 -17.82 17.90
N ASP A 436 1.95 -18.88 17.13
CA ASP A 436 0.82 -19.78 17.36
C ASP A 436 1.15 -20.87 18.40
N GLY A 437 2.44 -21.03 18.73
CA GLY A 437 2.95 -22.05 19.65
C GLY A 437 3.17 -23.42 19.02
N ASP A 438 2.96 -23.57 17.72
CA ASP A 438 3.27 -24.76 16.96
C ASP A 438 4.67 -24.65 16.34
N ARG A 439 5.62 -25.33 16.96
CA ARG A 439 7.02 -25.30 16.54
C ARG A 439 7.37 -26.28 15.41
N GLU A 440 6.38 -26.92 14.80
CA GLU A 440 6.59 -27.74 13.60
C GLU A 440 6.38 -26.93 12.32
N GLN A 441 5.70 -25.78 12.41
CA GLN A 441 5.44 -24.89 11.29
C GLN A 441 6.56 -23.86 11.17
N HIS A 442 6.72 -23.29 9.97
CA HIS A 442 7.75 -22.29 9.73
C HIS A 442 7.33 -21.30 8.65
N GLU A 443 7.87 -20.10 8.75
CA GLU A 443 7.73 -19.05 7.77
C GLU A 443 9.11 -18.56 7.34
N THR A 444 9.18 -18.04 6.12
CA THR A 444 10.35 -17.35 5.56
C THR A 444 10.01 -15.89 5.31
N SER A 445 11.02 -15.05 5.30
CA SER A 445 10.91 -13.63 4.97
C SER A 445 11.23 -13.34 3.50
N ASP A 446 11.37 -14.36 2.66
CA ASP A 446 11.69 -14.21 1.24
C ASP A 446 10.66 -13.33 0.52
N ASP A 447 11.15 -12.21 -0.02
CA ASP A 447 10.40 -11.24 -0.81
C ASP A 447 11.01 -11.04 -2.21
N GLN A 448 11.93 -11.93 -2.60
CA GLN A 448 12.68 -11.94 -3.86
C GLN A 448 13.65 -10.76 -4.04
N MET A 449 14.13 -10.20 -2.93
CA MET A 449 15.12 -9.12 -2.89
C MET A 449 16.48 -9.59 -2.39
N ASN A 450 17.55 -8.94 -2.86
CA ASN A 450 18.85 -8.99 -2.19
C ASN A 450 18.85 -8.00 -1.00
N LYS A 451 18.02 -8.25 0.00
CA LYS A 451 17.83 -7.29 1.10
C LYS A 451 19.03 -7.29 2.06
N GLY A 452 19.51 -6.09 2.41
CA GLY A 452 20.61 -5.92 3.37
C GLY A 452 20.20 -6.10 4.83
N ILE A 453 18.90 -6.09 5.13
CA ILE A 453 18.36 -6.16 6.48
C ILE A 453 17.10 -6.99 6.51
N ASP A 454 16.86 -7.64 7.64
CA ASP A 454 15.71 -8.49 7.88
C ASP A 454 15.33 -8.47 9.36
N PHE A 455 14.06 -8.73 9.66
CA PHE A 455 13.59 -8.76 11.04
C PHE A 455 12.31 -9.56 11.23
N TRP A 456 12.17 -10.08 12.45
CA TRP A 456 10.96 -10.70 12.99
C TRP A 456 10.63 -10.07 14.33
N GLY A 457 9.34 -9.82 14.59
CA GLY A 457 8.95 -9.09 15.78
C GLY A 457 7.44 -8.93 15.92
N TYR A 458 7.06 -8.06 16.85
CA TYR A 458 5.68 -7.77 17.19
C TYR A 458 5.48 -6.28 17.47
N LEU A 459 4.27 -5.81 17.18
CA LEU A 459 3.71 -4.57 17.71
C LEU A 459 2.62 -4.92 18.73
N PHE A 460 2.64 -4.22 19.86
CA PHE A 460 1.67 -4.36 20.95
C PHE A 460 0.71 -3.15 20.94
N PRO A 461 -0.57 -3.34 21.28
CA PRO A 461 -1.52 -2.22 21.38
C PRO A 461 -1.25 -1.29 22.56
N ALA A 462 -0.46 -1.76 23.55
CA ALA A 462 -0.03 -1.00 24.71
C ALA A 462 1.40 -1.36 25.10
N GLN A 463 2.09 -0.46 25.79
CA GLN A 463 3.46 -0.70 26.24
C GLN A 463 3.55 -1.93 27.15
N GLN A 464 4.56 -2.78 26.93
CA GLN A 464 4.88 -3.94 27.76
C GLN A 464 6.31 -3.79 28.32
N ARG A 465 6.55 -4.27 29.54
CA ARG A 465 7.89 -4.59 30.03
C ARG A 465 8.38 -5.86 29.37
N MET A 466 9.66 -5.92 29.04
CA MET A 466 10.30 -7.05 28.37
C MET A 466 11.77 -7.13 28.82
N ASN A 467 12.32 -8.33 28.92
CA ASN A 467 13.74 -8.56 29.16
C ASN A 467 14.30 -9.85 28.51
N GLU A 468 13.46 -10.59 27.79
CA GLU A 468 13.86 -11.81 27.09
C GLU A 468 13.08 -12.00 25.78
N LEU A 469 13.77 -12.54 24.78
CA LEU A 469 13.23 -12.96 23.48
C LEU A 469 13.76 -14.37 23.17
N ILE A 470 12.89 -15.31 22.77
CA ILE A 470 13.31 -16.64 22.32
C ILE A 470 13.00 -16.75 20.84
N TYR A 471 14.04 -16.96 20.03
CA TYR A 471 13.92 -17.19 18.59
C TYR A 471 14.12 -18.68 18.32
N VAL A 472 13.11 -19.33 17.73
CA VAL A 472 13.20 -20.70 17.26
C VAL A 472 13.47 -20.69 15.77
N ALA A 473 14.65 -21.16 15.38
CA ALA A 473 15.10 -21.12 14.00
C ALA A 473 14.23 -22.00 13.10
N GLY A 474 13.89 -21.48 11.91
CA GLY A 474 13.29 -22.28 10.85
C GLY A 474 14.34 -23.02 10.01
N PRO A 475 13.93 -23.66 8.90
CA PRO A 475 14.86 -24.32 7.98
C PRO A 475 15.84 -23.34 7.34
N ALA A 476 17.08 -23.78 7.13
CA ALA A 476 18.11 -23.03 6.43
C ALA A 476 18.86 -23.92 5.43
N ASP A 477 19.35 -23.32 4.35
CA ASP A 477 20.12 -23.97 3.30
C ASP A 477 21.24 -23.06 2.77
N ALA A 478 21.72 -23.23 1.54
CA ALA A 478 22.72 -22.30 0.98
C ALA A 478 22.11 -20.96 0.52
N ALA A 479 20.80 -20.93 0.27
CA ALA A 479 20.08 -19.79 -0.26
C ALA A 479 19.66 -18.82 0.86
N GLY A 480 19.31 -19.32 2.04
CA GLY A 480 18.98 -18.45 3.18
C GLY A 480 18.47 -19.24 4.39
N GLY A 481 17.88 -18.52 5.35
CA GLY A 481 17.31 -19.05 6.58
C GLY A 481 18.01 -18.62 7.86
N TRP A 482 19.08 -17.83 7.79
CA TRP A 482 19.85 -17.38 8.95
C TRP A 482 20.27 -15.91 8.86
N PHE A 483 20.67 -15.33 9.98
CA PHE A 483 21.28 -13.99 10.04
C PHE A 483 22.81 -14.07 9.97
N THR A 484 23.47 -13.09 9.36
CA THR A 484 24.95 -13.02 9.29
C THR A 484 25.55 -12.33 10.52
N ALA A 485 26.86 -12.48 10.72
CA ALA A 485 27.63 -11.77 11.75
C ALA A 485 27.98 -10.32 11.35
N TYR A 486 27.55 -9.87 10.17
CA TYR A 486 27.86 -8.54 9.65
C TYR A 486 27.33 -7.43 10.57
N ALA A 487 28.03 -6.29 10.61
CA ALA A 487 27.71 -5.15 11.48
C ALA A 487 27.51 -5.49 12.97
N GLY A 488 28.19 -6.53 13.48
CA GLY A 488 28.10 -6.96 14.87
C GLY A 488 27.05 -8.03 15.14
N GLY A 489 26.40 -8.56 14.10
CA GLY A 489 25.48 -9.69 14.19
C GLY A 489 24.05 -9.29 14.59
N LEU A 490 23.39 -10.19 15.31
CA LEU A 490 21.98 -10.04 15.68
C LEU A 490 21.79 -8.99 16.77
N ARG A 491 20.75 -8.18 16.63
CA ARG A 491 20.31 -7.22 17.64
C ARG A 491 18.86 -7.48 18.02
N VAL A 492 18.53 -7.12 19.25
CA VAL A 492 17.15 -7.00 19.70
C VAL A 492 16.83 -5.53 19.88
N GLN A 493 15.71 -5.10 19.30
CA GLN A 493 15.24 -3.72 19.39
C GLN A 493 13.87 -3.65 20.04
N VAL A 494 13.65 -2.62 20.86
CA VAL A 494 12.36 -2.30 21.44
C VAL A 494 11.91 -0.92 20.95
N ARG A 495 10.64 -0.81 20.56
CA ARG A 495 10.04 0.44 20.07
C ARG A 495 9.48 1.26 21.23
N ARG A 496 9.93 2.51 21.35
CA ARG A 496 9.43 3.50 22.31
C ARG A 496 9.17 4.79 21.55
N ASP A 497 8.00 5.39 21.77
CA ASP A 497 7.60 6.62 21.10
C ASP A 497 7.77 6.53 19.57
N PHE A 498 7.39 5.39 18.99
CA PHE A 498 7.51 5.08 17.56
C PHE A 498 8.95 5.02 17.02
N ILE A 499 9.96 4.98 17.89
CA ILE A 499 11.38 4.87 17.53
C ILE A 499 11.93 3.53 18.03
N TRP A 500 12.63 2.82 17.15
CA TRP A 500 13.30 1.57 17.49
C TRP A 500 14.65 1.83 18.17
N HIS A 501 14.88 1.19 19.32
CA HIS A 501 16.11 1.30 20.08
C HIS A 501 16.72 -0.07 20.34
N ASP A 502 18.04 -0.21 20.16
CA ASP A 502 18.77 -1.40 20.60
C ASP A 502 18.65 -1.57 22.13
N VAL A 503 18.46 -2.82 22.56
CA VAL A 503 18.47 -3.17 23.99
C VAL A 503 19.90 -3.15 24.54
N THR A 504 20.05 -2.97 25.85
CA THR A 504 21.35 -3.00 26.54
C THR A 504 21.57 -4.31 27.27
N GLY A 505 22.83 -4.75 27.39
CA GLY A 505 23.17 -5.99 28.11
C GLY A 505 22.71 -7.25 27.38
N LEU A 506 22.58 -7.20 26.05
CA LEU A 506 22.16 -8.33 25.23
C LEU A 506 23.15 -9.48 25.35
N THR A 507 22.63 -10.66 25.67
CA THR A 507 23.35 -11.94 25.61
C THR A 507 22.50 -12.95 24.87
N VAL A 508 23.12 -13.91 24.18
CA VAL A 508 22.44 -14.99 23.47
C VAL A 508 22.95 -16.34 23.99
N THR A 509 22.05 -17.31 24.16
CA THR A 509 22.43 -18.68 24.56
C THR A 509 21.51 -19.70 23.87
N PRO A 510 22.07 -20.74 23.22
CA PRO A 510 23.49 -20.90 22.87
C PRO A 510 23.97 -19.80 21.91
N ASP A 511 25.28 -19.76 21.62
CA ASP A 511 25.82 -18.83 20.63
C ASP A 511 25.13 -19.04 19.27
N TYR A 512 24.70 -17.95 18.63
CA TYR A 512 24.11 -18.01 17.30
C TYR A 512 25.21 -18.29 16.25
N PRO A 513 25.04 -19.26 15.33
CA PRO A 513 26.13 -19.73 14.48
C PRO A 513 26.49 -18.78 13.33
N TYR A 514 25.59 -17.87 12.94
CA TYR A 514 25.75 -16.94 11.82
C TYR A 514 26.10 -17.60 10.47
N ALA A 515 25.65 -18.84 10.28
CA ALA A 515 26.03 -19.70 9.17
C ALA A 515 24.84 -20.62 8.77
N PRO A 516 24.85 -21.20 7.56
CA PRO A 516 23.81 -22.13 7.10
C PRO A 516 23.74 -23.44 7.90
N SER A 517 24.67 -23.66 8.83
CA SER A 517 24.67 -24.80 9.76
C SER A 517 23.68 -24.64 10.92
N ILE A 518 22.83 -23.61 10.91
CA ILE A 518 21.77 -23.46 11.91
C ILE A 518 20.79 -24.65 11.79
N GLU A 519 20.52 -25.31 12.91
CA GLU A 519 19.63 -26.46 12.95
C GLU A 519 18.18 -25.98 13.14
N ASN A 520 17.27 -26.43 12.27
CA ASN A 520 15.84 -26.17 12.38
C ASN A 520 15.31 -26.57 13.76
N GLY A 521 14.46 -25.72 14.36
CA GLY A 521 13.90 -25.93 15.70
C GLY A 521 14.83 -25.56 16.85
N THR A 522 16.08 -25.13 16.59
CA THR A 522 16.99 -24.70 17.67
C THR A 522 16.49 -23.41 18.31
N GLU A 523 16.37 -23.41 19.63
CA GLU A 523 16.07 -22.23 20.41
C GLU A 523 17.34 -21.38 20.64
N TYR A 524 17.23 -20.09 20.38
CA TYR A 524 18.20 -19.08 20.77
C TYR A 524 17.54 -18.09 21.71
N ARG A 525 18.00 -18.09 22.97
CA ARG A 525 17.49 -17.22 24.02
C ARG A 525 18.31 -15.95 24.11
N PHE A 526 17.68 -14.83 23.83
CA PHE A 526 18.23 -13.49 23.98
C PHE A 526 17.75 -12.89 25.30
N THR A 527 18.67 -12.61 26.23
CA THR A 527 18.35 -11.89 27.47
C THR A 527 18.99 -10.51 27.45
N PHE A 528 18.33 -9.53 28.05
CA PHE A 528 18.77 -8.14 28.09
C PHE A 528 18.26 -7.45 29.35
N HIS A 529 18.77 -6.25 29.64
CA HIS A 529 18.30 -5.47 30.79
C HIS A 529 16.81 -5.11 30.65
N ASP A 530 16.12 -5.01 31.79
CA ASP A 530 14.74 -4.55 31.87
C ASP A 530 14.49 -3.30 31.02
N THR A 531 13.53 -3.41 30.12
CA THR A 531 13.08 -2.31 29.26
C THR A 531 11.57 -2.39 29.06
N HIS A 532 11.01 -1.42 28.34
CA HIS A 532 9.61 -1.42 27.96
C HIS A 532 9.42 -0.74 26.60
N GLY A 533 8.30 -1.06 25.95
CA GLY A 533 7.93 -0.48 24.66
C GLY A 533 6.64 -1.08 24.10
N ASP A 534 6.19 -0.56 22.96
CA ASP A 534 5.00 -1.03 22.24
C ASP A 534 5.36 -1.86 20.98
N GLY A 535 6.62 -2.27 20.87
CA GLY A 535 7.08 -3.20 19.85
C GLY A 535 8.43 -3.80 20.22
N ILE A 536 8.71 -4.98 19.69
CA ILE A 536 10.00 -5.67 19.83
C ILE A 536 10.34 -6.38 18.52
N ARG A 537 11.61 -6.43 18.15
CA ARG A 537 12.09 -7.23 17.00
C ARG A 537 13.49 -7.77 17.18
N LEU A 538 13.74 -8.94 16.62
CA LEU A 538 15.05 -9.45 16.27
C LEU A 538 15.41 -8.91 14.88
N ILE A 539 16.60 -8.32 14.72
CA ILE A 539 17.01 -7.66 13.47
C ILE A 539 18.48 -7.91 13.16
N GLY A 540 18.78 -8.11 11.87
CA GLY A 540 20.13 -8.31 11.36
C GLY A 540 20.15 -8.36 9.83
N GLN A 541 21.31 -8.65 9.25
CA GLN A 541 21.42 -8.93 7.81
C GLN A 541 21.09 -10.41 7.57
N PRO A 542 20.26 -10.76 6.58
CA PRO A 542 20.03 -12.15 6.21
C PRO A 542 21.19 -12.72 5.40
N GLY A 543 21.50 -14.00 5.63
CA GLY A 543 22.54 -14.74 4.92
C GLY A 543 22.05 -15.45 3.67
N GLY A 544 22.99 -16.11 3.00
CA GLY A 544 22.73 -16.93 1.81
C GLY A 544 22.65 -16.13 0.52
N THR A 545 22.50 -16.83 -0.61
CA THR A 545 22.44 -16.20 -1.95
C THR A 545 21.11 -15.49 -2.23
N ASP A 546 20.07 -15.82 -1.49
CA ASP A 546 18.71 -15.32 -1.67
C ASP A 546 18.28 -14.36 -0.54
N HIS A 547 19.17 -14.09 0.42
CA HIS A 547 19.03 -13.03 1.42
C HIS A 547 17.73 -13.07 2.21
N TYR A 548 17.27 -14.26 2.63
CA TYR A 548 16.11 -14.40 3.53
C TYR A 548 16.49 -15.03 4.86
N THR A 549 15.69 -14.80 5.89
CA THR A 549 15.68 -15.56 7.14
C THR A 549 14.39 -16.35 7.28
N SER A 550 14.43 -17.44 8.06
CA SER A 550 13.26 -18.25 8.39
C SER A 550 13.02 -18.25 9.90
N ILE A 551 11.83 -18.66 10.32
CA ILE A 551 11.45 -18.73 11.71
C ILE A 551 10.37 -19.77 11.94
N THR A 552 10.40 -20.39 13.10
CA THR A 552 9.37 -21.31 13.58
C THR A 552 8.55 -20.71 14.70
N GLU A 553 9.16 -19.97 15.64
CA GLU A 553 8.45 -19.29 16.73
C GLU A 553 9.33 -18.12 17.23
N LEU A 554 8.70 -17.03 17.69
CA LEU A 554 9.31 -15.90 18.37
C LEU A 554 8.54 -15.58 19.64
N GLU A 555 9.15 -15.82 20.79
CA GLU A 555 8.51 -15.65 22.08
C GLU A 555 9.08 -14.41 22.80
N VAL A 556 8.23 -13.66 23.47
CA VAL A 556 8.60 -12.42 24.18
C VAL A 556 8.23 -12.55 25.65
N TYR A 557 9.16 -12.24 26.56
CA TYR A 557 8.94 -12.41 27.99
C TYR A 557 9.38 -11.21 28.83
N TYR A 558 8.78 -11.13 30.02
CA TYR A 558 9.30 -10.39 31.16
C TYR A 558 9.46 -11.35 32.33
N ARG A 559 10.67 -11.85 32.57
CA ARG A 559 10.99 -12.90 33.56
C ARG A 559 12.03 -12.46 34.55
#